data_AF-A0A2D7VXY5-F1
#
_entry.id   AF-A0A2D7VXY5-F1
#
_cell.length_a   1.000
_cell.length_b   1.000
_cell.length_c   1.000
_cell.angle_alpha   90.00
_cell.angle_beta   90.00
_cell.angle_gamma   90.00
#
_symmetry.space_group_name_H-M   'P 1'
#
loop_
_entity.id
_entity.type
_entity.pdbx_description
1 polymer ?
#
loop_
_entity_poly.entity_id
_entity_poly.type
_entity_poly.pdbx_seq_one_letter_code
_entity_poly.pdbx_strand_id
1 'polypeptide(L)'
;MTNSFIIFLSSALIISVALNIFIAWYAIRATRTIVYFSENLNDLLDLVENFAIHTKSVYELETFYGDQTLHGLMKHAQDMVEQLEKFDEIIYLTEDNEEGDSYDQEEQIEPDTNSSDYTEAYQEEKSNPTQIRFQL
;
A
#
# COMPACT_ATOMS: atom_id res chain seq x y z
N MET A 1 -11.78 14.36 -51.78
CA MET A 1 -12.42 14.49 -50.44
C MET A 1 -12.06 13.31 -49.53
N THR A 2 -12.10 12.06 -50.02
CA THR A 2 -11.74 10.85 -49.25
C THR A 2 -10.29 10.80 -48.75
N ASN A 3 -9.31 11.14 -49.59
CA ASN A 3 -7.89 11.12 -49.19
C ASN A 3 -7.57 12.09 -48.04
N SER A 4 -8.16 13.29 -48.05
CA SER A 4 -8.00 14.27 -46.99
C SER A 4 -8.60 13.80 -45.66
N PHE A 5 -9.71 13.06 -45.71
CA PHE A 5 -10.35 12.49 -44.52
C PHE A 5 -9.51 11.37 -43.90
N ILE A 6 -8.91 10.50 -44.72
CA ILE A 6 -8.04 9.41 -44.26
C ILE A 6 -6.81 9.97 -43.54
N ILE A 7 -6.19 11.03 -44.08
CA ILE A 7 -5.03 11.68 -43.47
C ILE A 7 -5.38 12.23 -42.09
N PHE A 8 -6.53 12.90 -41.95
CA PHE A 8 -7.00 13.43 -40.68
C PHE A 8 -7.29 12.33 -39.64
N LEU A 9 -7.93 11.23 -40.06
CA LEU A 9 -8.22 10.12 -39.16
C LEU A 9 -6.93 9.43 -38.69
N SER A 10 -5.96 9.24 -39.60
CA SER A 10 -4.67 8.64 -39.25
C SER A 10 -3.85 9.51 -38.30
N SER A 11 -3.88 10.84 -38.47
CA SER A 11 -3.15 11.74 -37.58
C SER A 11 -3.77 11.77 -36.18
N ALA A 12 -5.10 11.80 -36.09
CA ALA A 12 -5.81 11.71 -34.81
C ALA A 12 -5.51 10.41 -34.06
N LEU A 13 -5.44 9.27 -34.79
CA LEU A 13 -5.09 7.98 -34.20
C LEU A 13 -3.66 7.99 -33.64
N ILE A 14 -2.68 8.48 -34.40
CA ILE A 14 -1.27 8.54 -33.97
C ILE A 14 -1.13 9.42 -32.72
N ILE A 15 -1.82 10.57 -32.69
CA ILE A 15 -1.82 11.47 -31.53
C ILE A 15 -2.41 10.76 -30.31
N SER A 16 -3.51 10.04 -30.46
CA SER A 16 -4.12 9.28 -29.37
C SER A 16 -3.18 8.19 -28.83
N VAL A 17 -2.52 7.43 -29.71
CA VAL A 17 -1.54 6.40 -29.30
C VAL A 17 -0.34 7.04 -28.59
N ALA A 18 0.19 8.15 -29.13
CA ALA A 18 1.30 8.87 -28.51
C ALA A 18 0.92 9.42 -27.12
N LEU A 19 -0.29 9.95 -26.96
CA LEU A 19 -0.79 10.42 -25.67
C LEU A 19 -0.91 9.27 -24.66
N ASN A 20 -1.42 8.11 -25.06
CA ASN A 20 -1.50 6.95 -24.17
C ASN A 20 -0.11 6.49 -23.71
N ILE A 21 0.85 6.41 -24.64
CA ILE A 21 2.25 6.07 -24.29
C ILE A 21 2.83 7.12 -23.35
N PHE A 22 2.59 8.40 -23.61
CA PHE A 22 3.05 9.49 -22.77
C PHE A 22 2.46 9.41 -21.35
N ILE A 23 1.16 9.15 -21.23
CA ILE A 23 0.48 8.99 -19.95
C ILE A 23 1.02 7.79 -19.19
N ALA A 24 1.16 6.63 -19.85
CA ALA A 24 1.72 5.44 -19.21
C ALA A 24 3.17 5.67 -18.74
N TRP A 25 3.99 6.31 -19.57
CA TRP A 25 5.35 6.67 -19.21
C TRP A 25 5.39 7.66 -18.03
N TYR A 26 4.49 8.65 -18.02
CA TYR A 26 4.40 9.63 -16.96
C TYR A 26 3.92 8.99 -15.64
N ALA A 27 2.93 8.11 -15.68
CA ALA A 27 2.44 7.38 -14.52
C ALA A 27 3.56 6.57 -13.86
N ILE A 28 4.29 5.75 -14.63
CA ILE A 28 5.42 4.97 -14.12
C ILE A 28 6.50 5.87 -13.52
N ARG A 29 6.77 7.03 -14.14
CA ARG A 29 7.74 8.00 -13.63
C ARG A 29 7.26 8.65 -12.33
N ALA A 30 5.98 8.98 -12.21
CA ALA A 30 5.38 9.57 -11.03
C ALA A 30 5.42 8.61 -9.84
N THR A 31 4.97 7.36 -9.99
CA THR A 31 4.99 6.34 -8.93
C THR A 31 6.39 6.12 -8.39
N ARG A 32 7.40 5.98 -9.26
CA ARG A 32 8.81 5.84 -8.82
C ARG A 32 9.32 7.04 -8.01
N THR A 33 8.83 8.24 -8.32
CA THR A 33 9.23 9.45 -7.61
C THR A 33 8.61 9.49 -6.22
N ILE A 34 7.35 9.05 -6.09
CA ILE A 34 6.63 8.98 -4.81
C ILE A 34 7.26 7.93 -3.89
N VAL A 35 7.55 6.73 -4.41
CA VAL A 35 8.22 5.67 -3.64
C VAL A 35 9.59 6.14 -3.15
N TYR A 36 10.41 6.74 -4.03
CA TYR A 36 11.69 7.31 -3.61
C TYR A 36 11.52 8.38 -2.53
N PHE A 37 10.51 9.25 -2.65
CA PHE A 37 10.24 10.27 -1.65
C PHE A 37 9.82 9.66 -0.30
N SER A 38 9.04 8.57 -0.31
CA SER A 38 8.65 7.81 0.88
C SER A 38 9.84 7.26 1.66
N GLU A 39 10.77 6.61 0.95
CA GLU A 39 11.99 6.05 1.56
C GLU A 39 12.81 7.16 2.24
N ASN A 40 12.97 8.30 1.57
CA ASN A 40 13.73 9.43 2.12
C ASN A 40 12.98 10.15 3.25
N LEU A 41 11.64 10.11 3.25
CA LEU A 41 10.84 10.67 4.35
C LEU A 41 10.97 9.85 5.61
N ASN A 42 11.02 8.51 5.50
CA ASN A 42 11.27 7.63 6.64
C ASN A 42 12.64 7.91 7.28
N ASP A 43 13.71 8.03 6.47
CA ASP A 43 15.03 8.42 6.97
C ASP A 43 15.03 9.80 7.66
N LEU A 44 14.23 10.75 7.14
CA LEU A 44 14.08 12.07 7.74
C LEU A 44 13.33 11.99 9.08
N LEU A 45 12.29 11.17 9.15
CA LEU A 45 11.48 10.95 10.35
C LEU A 45 12.37 10.39 11.48
N ASP A 46 13.18 9.38 11.20
CA ASP A 46 14.17 8.83 12.13
C ASP A 46 15.13 9.90 12.65
N LEU A 47 15.61 10.79 11.77
CA LEU A 47 16.54 11.85 12.15
C LEU A 47 15.89 12.86 13.10
N VAL A 48 14.64 13.26 12.81
CA VAL A 48 13.90 14.22 13.63
C VAL A 48 13.47 13.60 14.97
N GLU A 49 13.09 12.32 14.97
CA GLU A 49 12.79 11.59 16.21
C GLU A 49 14.03 11.51 17.12
N ASN A 50 15.18 11.12 16.57
CA ASN A 50 16.44 11.09 17.32
C ASN A 50 16.82 12.47 17.87
N PHE A 51 16.58 13.54 17.09
CA PHE A 51 16.78 14.91 17.56
C PHE A 51 15.83 15.27 18.72
N ALA A 52 14.56 14.86 18.66
CA ALA A 52 13.59 15.07 19.73
C ALA A 52 14.00 14.31 21.01
N ILE A 53 14.42 13.05 20.90
CA ILE A 53 14.92 12.23 22.01
C ILE A 53 16.15 12.88 22.64
N HIS A 54 17.11 13.32 21.83
CA HIS A 54 18.33 13.94 22.34
C HIS A 54 18.01 15.26 23.06
N THR A 55 17.14 16.09 22.49
CA THR A 55 16.71 17.36 23.11
C THR A 55 16.00 17.11 24.44
N LYS A 56 15.16 16.08 24.53
CA LYS A 56 14.53 15.64 25.78
C LYS A 56 15.56 15.22 26.83
N SER A 57 16.55 14.41 26.43
CA SER A 57 17.62 13.98 27.35
C SER A 57 18.43 15.15 27.90
N VAL A 58 18.65 16.20 27.11
CA VAL A 58 19.34 17.43 27.55
C VAL A 58 18.44 18.27 28.46
N TYR A 59 17.12 18.32 28.21
CA TYR A 59 16.16 19.01 29.07
C TYR A 59 16.07 18.38 30.47
N GLU A 60 16.22 17.07 30.56
CA GLU A 60 16.17 16.32 31.81
C GLU A 60 17.43 16.49 32.68
N LEU A 61 18.50 17.12 32.17
CA LEU A 61 19.68 17.44 32.97
C LEU A 61 19.37 18.57 33.97
N GLU A 62 19.83 18.40 35.22
CA GLU A 62 19.58 19.36 36.32
C GLU A 62 19.98 20.81 35.99
N THR A 63 20.98 21.02 35.15
CA THR A 63 21.45 22.36 34.75
C THR A 63 20.47 23.10 33.82
N PHE A 64 19.65 22.37 33.07
CA PHE A 64 18.76 22.90 32.02
C PHE A 64 17.27 22.69 32.32
N TYR A 65 16.97 22.01 33.43
CA TYR A 65 15.61 21.76 33.88
C TYR A 65 14.89 23.08 34.21
N GLY A 66 13.79 23.36 33.50
CA GLY A 66 13.04 24.61 33.63
C GLY A 66 13.43 25.71 32.64
N ASP A 67 14.38 25.47 31.73
CA ASP A 67 14.66 26.38 30.63
C ASP A 67 13.47 26.42 29.64
N GLN A 68 12.86 27.60 29.47
CA GLN A 68 11.69 27.76 28.59
C GLN A 68 12.03 27.62 27.11
N THR A 69 13.25 27.97 26.70
CA THR A 69 13.69 27.87 25.31
C THR A 69 13.90 26.41 24.93
N LEU A 70 14.57 25.63 25.77
CA LEU A 70 14.80 24.21 25.54
C LEU A 70 13.50 23.40 25.59
N HIS A 71 12.58 23.76 26.49
CA HIS A 71 11.23 23.21 26.50
C HIS A 71 10.47 23.49 25.20
N GLY A 72 10.55 24.73 24.70
CA GLY A 72 9.96 25.11 23.41
C GLY A 72 10.56 24.33 22.24
N LEU A 73 11.88 24.13 22.23
CA LEU A 73 12.59 23.37 21.20
C LEU A 73 12.18 21.89 21.22
N MET A 74 12.10 21.26 22.40
CA MET A 74 11.62 19.89 22.55
C MET A 74 10.20 19.73 22.02
N LYS A 75 9.31 20.66 22.38
CA LYS A 75 7.93 20.65 21.89
C LYS A 75 7.87 20.78 20.37
N HIS A 76 8.62 21.71 19.79
CA HIS A 76 8.65 21.88 18.34
C HIS A 76 9.20 20.64 17.62
N ALA A 77 10.21 19.98 18.19
CA ALA A 77 10.74 18.74 17.63
C ALA A 77 9.67 17.63 17.63
N GLN A 78 8.91 17.47 18.72
CA GLN A 78 7.80 16.53 18.79
C GLN A 78 6.67 16.86 17.81
N ASP A 79 6.29 18.14 17.71
CA ASP A 79 5.26 18.60 16.76
C ASP A 79 5.69 18.35 15.30
N MET A 80 7.00 18.37 15.00
CA MET A 80 7.55 18.04 13.68
C MET A 80 7.50 16.53 13.39
N VAL A 81 7.81 15.68 14.38
CA VAL A 81 7.66 14.22 14.24
C VAL A 81 6.21 13.87 13.92
N GLU A 82 5.24 14.39 14.70
CA GLU A 82 3.81 14.09 14.50
C GLU A 82 3.29 14.55 13.13
N GLN A 83 3.85 15.63 12.58
CA GLN A 83 3.52 16.09 11.23
C GLN A 83 4.13 15.21 10.15
N LEU A 84 5.36 14.73 10.34
CA LEU A 84 6.04 13.83 9.41
C LEU A 84 5.38 12.46 9.36
N GLU A 85 4.95 11.90 10.50
CA GLU A 85 4.22 10.63 10.60
C GLU A 85 2.93 10.63 9.76
N LYS A 86 2.22 11.76 9.68
CA LYS A 86 1.01 11.90 8.85
C LYS A 86 1.28 11.76 7.36
N PHE A 87 2.47 12.14 6.89
CA PHE A 87 2.84 11.95 5.49
C PHE A 87 3.14 10.49 5.18
N ASP A 88 3.74 9.76 6.12
CA ASP A 88 3.99 8.33 5.99
C ASP A 88 2.68 7.54 5.89
N GLU A 89 1.71 7.82 6.78
CA GLU A 89 0.37 7.19 6.76
C GLU A 89 -0.34 7.37 5.40
N ILE A 90 -0.31 8.58 4.84
CA ILE A 90 -0.95 8.88 3.55
C ILE A 90 -0.27 8.12 2.40
N ILE A 91 1.05 7.97 2.44
CA ILE A 91 1.80 7.27 1.41
C ILE A 91 1.50 5.77 1.46
N TYR A 92 1.53 5.15 2.64
CA TYR A 92 1.18 3.73 2.81
C TYR A 92 -0.25 3.42 2.34
N LEU A 93 -1.23 4.25 2.73
CA LEU A 93 -2.61 4.08 2.28
C LEU A 93 -2.77 4.19 0.76
N THR A 94 -1.89 4.94 0.10
CA THR A 94 -1.93 5.09 -1.37
C THR A 94 -1.34 3.85 -2.07
N GLU A 95 -0.33 3.21 -1.49
CA GLU A 95 0.34 2.04 -2.05
C GLU A 95 -0.56 0.78 -2.03
N ASP A 96 -1.30 0.55 -0.94
CA ASP A 96 -2.20 -0.61 -0.80
C ASP A 96 -3.42 -0.60 -1.75
N ASN A 97 -3.68 0.53 -2.43
CA ASN A 97 -4.80 0.65 -3.38
C ASN A 97 -4.41 0.38 -4.85
N GLU A 98 -3.18 -0.06 -5.14
CA GLU A 98 -2.69 -0.34 -6.50
C GLU A 98 -2.67 -1.84 -6.89
N GLU A 99 -3.32 -2.73 -6.13
CA GLU A 99 -3.49 -4.15 -6.53
C GLU A 99 -4.57 -4.27 -7.64
N GLY A 100 -4.13 -4.65 -8.84
CA GLY A 100 -4.90 -4.59 -10.07
C GLY A 100 -6.10 -5.54 -10.18
N ASP A 101 -7.20 -4.99 -10.69
CA ASP A 101 -8.34 -5.74 -11.23
C ASP A 101 -7.93 -6.50 -12.52
N SER A 102 -7.34 -7.68 -12.35
CA SER A 102 -7.27 -8.70 -13.39
C SER A 102 -8.63 -9.40 -13.49
N TYR A 103 -9.46 -8.99 -14.44
CA TYR A 103 -10.69 -9.70 -14.78
C TYR A 103 -10.33 -11.04 -15.46
N ASP A 104 -10.13 -12.09 -14.68
CA ASP A 104 -10.27 -13.47 -15.18
C ASP A 104 -11.76 -13.76 -15.38
N GLN A 105 -12.19 -13.73 -16.64
CA GLN A 105 -13.51 -14.19 -17.05
C GLN A 105 -13.49 -15.73 -17.12
N GLU A 106 -13.80 -16.39 -16.01
CA GLU A 106 -14.15 -17.80 -16.01
C GLU A 106 -15.59 -17.97 -16.55
N GLU A 107 -15.68 -18.54 -17.74
CA GLU A 107 -16.89 -18.96 -18.44
C GLU A 107 -17.60 -20.06 -17.61
N GLN A 108 -18.69 -19.72 -16.92
CA GLN A 108 -19.49 -20.69 -16.18
C GLN A 108 -20.39 -21.51 -17.13
N ILE A 109 -20.08 -22.80 -17.24
CA ILE A 109 -20.94 -23.82 -17.83
C ILE A 109 -22.08 -24.10 -16.83
N GLU A 110 -23.33 -23.83 -17.22
CA GLU A 110 -24.52 -24.12 -16.40
C GLU A 110 -24.71 -25.63 -16.19
N PRO A 111 -24.95 -26.12 -14.96
CA PRO A 111 -25.42 -27.47 -14.74
C PRO A 111 -26.96 -27.54 -14.77
N ASP A 112 -27.45 -28.34 -15.70
CA ASP A 112 -28.84 -28.75 -15.89
C ASP A 112 -29.47 -29.29 -14.59
N THR A 113 -30.64 -28.77 -14.25
CA THR A 113 -31.39 -29.08 -13.03
C THR A 113 -32.48 -30.11 -13.31
N ASN A 114 -32.20 -31.40 -13.19
CA ASN A 114 -33.23 -32.39 -12.84
C ASN A 114 -32.68 -33.75 -12.40
N SER A 115 -32.85 -34.12 -11.13
CA SER A 115 -33.55 -35.37 -10.77
C SER A 115 -33.66 -35.56 -9.26
N SER A 116 -34.87 -35.89 -8.88
CA SER A 116 -35.41 -36.25 -7.57
C SER A 116 -34.79 -37.53 -6.96
N ASP A 117 -34.86 -37.63 -5.63
CA ASP A 117 -35.43 -38.78 -4.87
C ASP A 117 -34.53 -39.57 -3.87
N TYR A 118 -35.14 -39.88 -2.70
CA TYR A 118 -34.75 -40.69 -1.50
C TYR A 118 -33.57 -40.18 -0.62
N THR A 119 -33.70 -39.79 0.66
CA THR A 119 -34.24 -40.37 1.93
C THR A 119 -33.43 -41.53 2.55
N GLU A 120 -32.83 -41.22 3.73
CA GLU A 120 -32.46 -42.03 4.92
C GLU A 120 -31.54 -43.29 4.83
N ALA A 121 -30.50 -43.35 5.69
CA ALA A 121 -30.40 -44.26 6.86
C ALA A 121 -28.97 -44.34 7.47
N TYR A 122 -28.93 -44.61 8.77
CA TYR A 122 -27.81 -44.56 9.73
C TYR A 122 -26.86 -45.80 9.72
N GLN A 123 -25.58 -45.66 10.11
CA GLN A 123 -24.98 -46.12 11.39
C GLN A 123 -23.43 -46.31 11.37
N GLU A 124 -22.84 -45.87 12.49
CA GLU A 124 -21.63 -46.29 13.22
C GLU A 124 -20.55 -47.21 12.59
N GLU A 125 -19.28 -46.79 12.67
CA GLU A 125 -18.19 -47.68 13.15
C GLU A 125 -17.12 -46.91 13.95
N LYS A 126 -16.68 -47.53 15.04
CA LYS A 126 -15.91 -46.99 16.17
C LYS A 126 -14.38 -47.04 15.97
N SER A 127 -13.70 -46.14 16.70
CA SER A 127 -12.45 -46.33 17.46
C SER A 127 -11.15 -46.80 16.77
N ASN A 128 -10.09 -45.98 16.82
CA ASN A 128 -8.97 -46.09 17.80
C ASN A 128 -7.77 -45.19 17.39
N PRO A 129 -7.14 -44.43 18.30
CA PRO A 129 -6.02 -43.53 17.99
C PRO A 129 -4.67 -44.21 18.21
N THR A 130 -3.71 -44.07 17.29
CA THR A 130 -2.33 -44.51 17.51
C THR A 130 -1.39 -43.31 17.57
N GLN A 131 -1.03 -42.98 18.80
CA GLN A 131 0.07 -42.12 19.23
C GLN A 131 1.43 -42.61 18.69
N ILE A 132 2.29 -41.71 18.19
CA ILE A 132 3.76 -41.89 18.26
C ILE A 132 4.48 -40.52 18.43
N ARG A 133 4.80 -40.22 19.70
CA ARG A 133 6.14 -39.91 20.26
C ARG A 133 6.95 -38.70 19.74
N PHE A 134 7.04 -37.67 20.57
CA PHE A 134 8.14 -36.68 20.60
C PHE A 134 9.48 -37.37 20.87
N GLN A 135 10.53 -36.99 20.13
CA GLN A 135 11.91 -37.22 20.52
C GLN A 135 12.55 -35.87 20.85
N LEU A 136 13.29 -35.89 21.98
CA LEU A 136 14.03 -34.78 22.58
C LEU A 136 15.08 -34.20 21.63
#